data_AF-A0A362WWT5-F1
#
_entry.id   AF-A0A362WWT5-F1
#
_cell.length_a   1.000
_cell.length_b   1.000
_cell.length_c   1.000
_cell.angle_alpha   90.00
_cell.angle_beta   90.00
_cell.angle_gamma   90.00
#
_symmetry.space_group_name_H-M   'P 1'
#
loop_
_entity.id
_entity.type
_entity.pdbx_description
1 polymer ?
#
loop_
_entity_poly.entity_id
_entity_poly.type
_entity_poly.pdbx_seq_one_letter_code
_entity_poly.pdbx_strand_id
1 'polypeptide(L)'
;MIEAFNKVLKYQFLHPKSINSGKQLKIVLGVCIQIYNHERPQWNLGGNTPNETFLGVPINKRAYTTGLKTQQSHRITQNKVSICKTCL
;
A
#
# COMPACT_ATOMS: atom_id res chain seq x y z
N MET A 1 5.05 3.20 16.96
CA MET A 1 5.85 2.63 15.85
C MET A 1 5.10 1.52 15.11
N ILE A 2 4.69 0.44 15.81
CA ILE A 2 3.85 -0.64 15.23
C ILE A 2 2.44 -0.18 14.80
N GLU A 3 1.86 0.77 15.52
CA GLU A 3 0.51 1.28 15.25
C GLU A 3 0.40 2.02 13.92
N ALA A 4 1.45 2.77 13.56
CA ALA A 4 1.51 3.48 12.29
C ALA A 4 1.53 2.48 11.11
N PHE A 5 2.32 1.42 11.24
CA PHE A 5 2.35 0.31 10.29
C PHE A 5 0.99 -0.38 10.17
N ASN A 6 0.35 -0.72 11.30
CA ASN A 6 -0.97 -1.33 11.31
C ASN A 6 -2.04 -0.44 10.63
N LYS A 7 -1.99 0.89 10.86
CA LYS A 7 -2.87 1.83 10.16
C LYS A 7 -2.62 1.81 8.65
N VAL A 8 -1.37 1.82 8.21
CA VAL A 8 -1.03 1.76 6.78
C VAL A 8 -1.58 0.48 6.14
N LEU A 9 -1.31 -0.70 6.72
CA LEU A 9 -1.85 -1.96 6.19
C LEU A 9 -3.38 -1.97 6.17
N LYS A 10 -4.02 -1.55 7.27
CA LYS A 10 -5.47 -1.54 7.37
C LYS A 10 -6.10 -0.64 6.31
N TYR A 11 -5.71 0.64 6.25
CA TYR A 11 -6.40 1.62 5.42
C TYR A 11 -5.95 1.60 3.96
N GLN A 12 -4.67 1.36 3.68
CA GLN A 12 -4.17 1.42 2.31
C GLN A 12 -4.26 0.09 1.57
N PHE A 13 -4.29 -1.06 2.27
CA PHE A 13 -4.24 -2.38 1.63
C PHE A 13 -5.49 -3.22 1.87
N LEU A 14 -5.96 -3.31 3.12
CA LEU A 14 -7.08 -4.20 3.47
C LEU A 14 -8.44 -3.56 3.19
N HIS A 15 -8.62 -2.29 3.58
CA HIS A 15 -9.89 -1.57 3.46
C HIS A 15 -10.48 -1.53 2.03
N PRO A 16 -9.68 -1.38 0.96
CA PRO A 16 -10.22 -1.39 -0.41
C PRO A 16 -10.66 -2.77 -0.91
N LYS A 17 -10.39 -3.86 -0.17
CA LYS A 17 -10.67 -5.24 -0.61
C LYS A 17 -11.96 -5.74 0.02
N SER A 18 -12.79 -6.45 -0.76
CA SER A 18 -13.97 -7.14 -0.23
C SER A 18 -13.54 -8.40 0.52
N ILE A 19 -13.41 -8.27 1.85
CA ILE A 19 -13.03 -9.35 2.76
C ILE A 19 -14.25 -9.69 3.62
N ASN A 20 -14.79 -10.90 3.43
CA ASN A 20 -16.07 -11.30 4.04
C ASN A 20 -15.89 -12.34 5.16
N SER A 21 -14.66 -12.79 5.45
CA SER A 21 -14.39 -13.76 6.50
C SER A 21 -12.99 -13.64 7.08
N GLY A 22 -12.80 -14.15 8.31
CA GLY A 22 -11.47 -14.22 8.95
C GLY A 22 -10.47 -15.12 8.21
N LYS A 23 -10.93 -16.19 7.55
CA LYS A 23 -10.07 -17.06 6.73
C LYS A 23 -9.55 -16.29 5.51
N GLN A 24 -10.43 -15.57 4.83
CA GLN A 24 -10.06 -14.72 3.70
C GLN A 24 -9.14 -13.58 4.14
N LEU A 25 -9.39 -12.97 5.30
CA LEU A 25 -8.52 -11.94 5.87
C LEU A 25 -7.08 -12.43 6.04
N LYS A 26 -6.87 -13.63 6.60
CA LYS A 26 -5.53 -14.20 6.78
C LYS A 26 -4.76 -14.35 5.47
N ILE A 27 -5.44 -14.86 4.43
CA ILE A 27 -4.85 -15.03 3.09
C ILE A 27 -4.48 -13.68 2.49
N VAL A 28 -5.44 -12.73 2.48
CA VAL A 28 -5.24 -11.41 1.91
C VAL A 28 -4.16 -10.63 2.65
N LEU A 29 -4.13 -10.71 3.98
CA LEU A 29 -3.12 -10.05 4.80
C LEU A 29 -1.71 -10.55 4.47
N GLY A 30 -1.52 -11.86 4.28
CA GLY A 30 -0.23 -12.43 3.88
C GLY A 30 0.28 -11.83 2.56
N VAL A 31 -0.60 -11.73 1.56
CA VAL A 31 -0.28 -11.09 0.27
C VAL A 31 0.02 -9.60 0.46
N CYS A 32 -0.77 -8.88 1.26
CA CYS A 32 -0.54 -7.44 1.51
C CYS A 32 0.80 -7.17 2.19
N ILE A 33 1.25 -8.02 3.11
CA ILE A 33 2.56 -7.90 3.77
C ILE A 33 3.68 -8.11 2.75
N GLN A 34 3.56 -9.11 1.88
CA GLN A 34 4.54 -9.35 0.81
C GLN A 34 4.68 -8.14 -0.11
N ILE A 35 3.55 -7.59 -0.59
CA ILE A 35 3.53 -6.39 -1.44
C ILE A 35 4.16 -5.21 -0.71
N TYR A 36 3.80 -4.99 0.56
CA TYR A 36 4.33 -3.87 1.34
C TYR A 36 5.85 -3.94 1.48
N ASN A 37 6.41 -5.12 1.75
CA ASN A 37 7.84 -5.29 2.01
C ASN A 37 8.69 -5.34 0.75
N HIS A 38 8.19 -5.93 -0.34
CA HIS A 38 9.01 -6.29 -1.51
C HIS A 38 8.63 -5.56 -2.80
N GLU A 39 7.41 -5.06 -2.94
CA GLU A 39 6.92 -4.52 -4.22
C GLU A 39 6.63 -3.03 -4.16
N ARG A 40 6.23 -2.49 -3.00
CA ARG A 40 5.76 -1.10 -2.88
C ARG A 40 6.84 -0.17 -2.28
N PRO A 41 7.45 0.71 -3.10
CA PRO A 41 8.21 1.86 -2.66
C PRO A 41 7.53 2.68 -1.56
N GLN A 42 8.29 3.05 -0.54
CA GLN A 42 7.81 3.91 0.53
C GLN A 42 8.48 5.28 0.45
N TRP A 43 7.67 6.34 0.41
CA TRP A 43 8.19 7.70 0.29
C TRP A 43 9.06 8.12 1.48
N ASN A 44 8.67 7.71 2.69
CA ASN A 44 9.46 7.93 3.91
C ASN A 44 10.80 7.18 3.91
N LEU A 45 10.96 6.18 3.04
CA LEU A 45 12.22 5.45 2.80
C LEU A 45 12.94 5.94 1.54
N GLY A 46 12.61 7.16 1.09
CA GLY A 46 13.22 7.77 -0.09
C GLY A 46 12.85 7.14 -1.42
N GLY A 47 11.88 6.22 -1.44
CA GLY A 47 11.47 5.47 -2.63
C GLY A 47 11.88 4.00 -2.61
N ASN A 48 12.61 3.54 -1.60
CA ASN A 48 12.90 2.11 -1.45
C ASN A 48 11.71 1.36 -0.84
N THR A 49 11.65 0.07 -1.10
CA THR A 49 10.82 -0.87 -0.34
C THR A 49 11.42 -1.10 1.06
N PRO A 50 10.60 -1.49 2.06
CA PRO A 50 11.10 -1.81 3.39
C PRO A 50 12.23 -2.85 3.37
N ASN A 51 12.13 -3.87 2.51
CA ASN A 51 13.17 -4.89 2.40
C ASN A 51 14.47 -4.34 1.80
N GLU A 52 14.40 -3.49 0.77
CA GLU A 52 15.58 -2.82 0.20
C GLU A 52 16.27 -1.92 1.22
N THR A 53 15.51 -1.15 2.01
CA THR A 53 16.07 -0.35 3.10
C THR A 53 16.73 -1.22 4.16
N PHE A 54 16.10 -2.32 4.54
CA PHE A 54 16.67 -3.26 5.50
C PHE A 54 17.98 -3.88 5.01
N LEU A 55 18.07 -4.19 3.71
CA LEU A 55 19.27 -4.73 3.07
C LEU A 55 20.34 -3.67 2.73
N GLY A 56 20.09 -2.38 3.01
CA GLY A 56 21.03 -1.30 2.75
C GLY A 56 21.17 -0.92 1.27
N VAL A 57 20.17 -1.25 0.44
CA VAL A 57 20.18 -0.92 -1.00
C VAL A 57 20.13 0.61 -1.18
N PRO A 58 20.99 1.20 -2.03
CA PRO A 58 21.01 2.64 -2.25
C PRO A 58 19.73 3.12 -2.97
N ILE A 59 19.27 4.31 -2.62
CA ILE A 59 18.03 4.89 -3.16
C ILE A 59 18.23 5.34 -4.61
N ASN A 60 17.41 4.82 -5.52
CA ASN A 60 17.39 5.24 -6.93
C ASN A 60 16.16 6.10 -7.28
N LYS A 61 16.20 7.39 -6.94
CA LYS A 61 15.07 8.33 -7.15
C LYS A 61 14.59 8.44 -8.60
N ARG A 62 15.45 8.15 -9.58
CA ARG A 62 15.11 8.25 -11.02
C ARG A 62 14.21 7.10 -11.49
N ALA A 63 14.25 5.95 -10.82
CA ALA A 63 13.47 4.78 -11.21
C ALA A 63 11.97 4.92 -10.90
N TYR A 64 11.60 5.74 -9.92
CA TYR A 64 10.24 5.74 -9.33
C TYR A 64 9.32 6.85 -9.86
N THR A 65 9.78 7.71 -10.76
CA THR A 65 8.97 8.82 -11.30
C THR A 65 8.04 8.38 -12.43
N THR A 66 8.30 7.22 -13.03
CA THR A 66 7.51 6.66 -14.13
C THR A 66 6.18 6.10 -13.59
N GLY A 67 5.06 6.47 -14.22
CA GLY A 67 3.74 5.92 -13.88
C GLY A 67 3.07 6.49 -12.61
N LEU A 68 3.64 7.49 -11.94
CA LEU A 68 3.02 8.13 -10.76
C LEU A 68 1.63 8.68 -11.05
N LYS A 69 1.44 9.34 -12.19
CA LYS A 69 0.12 9.85 -12.63
C LYS A 69 -0.89 8.72 -12.83
N THR A 70 -0.45 7.61 -13.41
CA THR A 70 -1.27 6.41 -13.65
C THR A 70 -1.70 5.78 -12.32
N GLN A 71 -0.75 5.56 -11.40
CA GLN A 71 -1.07 5.03 -10.07
C GLN A 71 -1.95 5.97 -9.24
N GLN A 72 -1.77 7.28 -9.35
CA GLN A 72 -2.64 8.25 -8.70
C GLN A 72 -4.08 8.13 -9.20
N SER A 73 -4.27 8.03 -10.53
CA SER A 73 -5.58 7.82 -11.14
C SER A 73 -6.23 6.52 -10.64
N HIS A 74 -5.48 5.41 -10.64
CA HIS A 74 -5.98 4.14 -10.12
C HIS A 74 -6.41 4.23 -8.64
N ARG A 75 -5.62 4.92 -7.80
CA ARG A 75 -5.98 5.12 -6.39
C ARG A 75 -7.27 5.91 -6.22
N ILE A 76 -7.46 6.98 -7.01
CA ILE A 76 -8.69 7.78 -6.96
C ILE A 76 -9.88 6.93 -7.36
N THR A 77 -9.78 6.14 -8.43
CA THR A 77 -10.86 5.24 -8.88
C THR A 77 -11.17 4.17 -7.83
N GLN A 78 -10.16 3.55 -7.23
CA GLN A 78 -10.35 2.55 -6.17
C GLN A 78 -11.02 3.16 -4.93
N ASN A 79 -10.61 4.36 -4.51
CA ASN A 79 -11.20 5.04 -3.35
C ASN A 79 -12.64 5.51 -3.61
N LYS A 80 -13.01 5.80 -4.86
CA LYS A 80 -14.38 6.14 -5.26
C LYS A 80 -15.35 4.97 -5.14
N VAL A 81 -14.90 3.71 -5.07
CA VAL A 81 -15.80 2.56 -4.88
C VAL A 81 -16.44 2.57 -3.49
N SER A 82 -15.78 3.16 -2.48
CA SER A 82 -16.34 3.38 -1.14
C SER A 82 -16.88 4.81 -1.01
N ILE A 83 -18.01 5.11 -1.67
CA ILE A 83 -18.66 6.42 -1.52
C ILE A 83 -19.34 6.49 -0.14
N CYS A 84 -18.92 7.43 0.70
CA CYS A 84 -19.69 7.78 1.89
C CYS A 84 -20.99 8.47 1.43
N LYS A 85 -22.15 7.88 1.71
CA LYS A 85 -23.46 8.44 1.32
C LYS A 85 -23.74 9.83 1.94
N THR A 86 -22.99 10.21 2.96
CA THR A 86 -23.15 11.47 3.72
C THR A 86 -22.26 12.60 3.21
N CYS A 87 -21.18 12.31 2.47
CA CYS A 87 -20.21 13.32 2.03
C CYS A 87 -20.42 13.73 0.55
N LEU A 88 -21.68 13.85 0.13
CA LEU A 88 -22.06 14.38 -1.20
C LEU A 88 -22.03 15.91 -1.24
#